data_AF-A0AAE3HS86-F1
#
_entry.id   AF-A0AAE3HS86-F1
#
_cell.length_a   1.000
_cell.length_b   1.000
_cell.length_c   1.000
_cell.angle_alpha   90.00
_cell.angle_beta   90.00
_cell.angle_gamma   90.00
#
_symmetry.space_group_name_H-M   'P 1'
#
loop_
_entity.id
_entity.type
_entity.pdbx_description
1 polymer ?
#
loop_
_entity_poly.entity_id
_entity_poly.type
_entity_poly.pdbx_seq_one_letter_code
_entity_poly.pdbx_strand_id
1 'polypeptide(L)'
;MSLRRRHFGQLATHLAMSLCFILLGGIFGLGALSVQGYQALTLEQLAATVTVEPMENNQFKAEFVFTNGTSKTYTLSGNQLLIDAHILKWKPVANILGFHTSYELARVSGRYIDLADEQTKPRTVFSLSEAKLLDMFELRKQFAHLNFLLDAEYGSASFVPAQTKQQYVLMVSTSGLLFRRIEG
;
A
#
# COMPACT_ATOMS: atom_id res chain seq x y z
N MET A 1 -12.53 20.18 65.71
CA MET A 1 -12.79 19.09 64.74
C MET A 1 -13.00 19.57 63.28
N SER A 2 -12.90 20.89 62.99
CA SER A 2 -13.19 21.47 61.66
C SER A 2 -12.01 21.55 60.68
N LEU A 3 -10.75 21.60 61.17
CA LEU A 3 -9.54 21.67 60.33
C LEU A 3 -9.27 20.37 59.56
N ARG A 4 -9.50 19.21 60.18
CA ARG A 4 -9.25 17.88 59.59
C ARG A 4 -10.21 17.56 58.43
N ARG A 5 -11.44 18.10 58.44
CA ARG A 5 -12.42 18.00 57.32
C ARG A 5 -12.01 18.83 56.10
N ARG A 6 -11.37 19.99 56.29
CA ARG A 6 -10.91 20.86 55.18
C ARG A 6 -9.76 20.23 54.38
N HIS A 7 -8.77 19.64 55.06
CA HIS A 7 -7.67 18.95 54.39
C HIS A 7 -8.11 17.68 53.64
N PHE A 8 -9.08 16.92 54.18
CA PHE A 8 -9.66 15.78 53.48
C PHE A 8 -10.44 16.18 52.21
N GLY A 9 -11.17 17.30 52.24
CA GLY A 9 -11.86 17.83 51.06
C GLY A 9 -10.89 18.28 49.96
N GLN A 10 -9.81 18.98 50.33
CA GLN A 10 -8.77 19.39 49.39
C GLN A 10 -8.08 18.17 48.75
N LEU A 11 -7.72 17.15 49.53
CA LEU A 11 -7.14 15.92 49.02
C LEU A 11 -8.09 15.21 48.02
N ALA A 12 -9.37 15.10 48.34
CA ALA A 12 -10.37 14.51 47.46
C ALA A 12 -10.51 15.29 46.14
N THR A 13 -10.49 16.63 46.18
CA THR A 13 -10.52 17.44 44.96
C THR A 13 -9.27 17.28 44.10
N HIS A 14 -8.08 17.18 44.70
CA HIS A 14 -6.85 16.96 43.95
C HIS A 14 -6.82 15.55 43.32
N LEU A 15 -7.31 14.53 44.01
CA LEU A 15 -7.44 13.18 43.46
C LEU A 15 -8.45 13.13 42.31
N ALA A 16 -9.61 13.78 42.46
CA ALA A 16 -10.61 13.87 41.39
C ALA A 16 -10.07 14.63 40.17
N MET A 17 -9.34 15.74 40.39
CA MET A 17 -8.70 16.51 39.33
C MET A 17 -7.61 15.70 38.62
N SER A 18 -6.76 14.99 39.37
CA SER A 18 -5.73 14.11 38.81
C SER A 18 -6.36 12.97 37.98
N LEU A 19 -7.40 12.32 38.50
CA LEU A 19 -8.13 11.29 37.75
C LEU A 19 -8.76 11.86 36.47
N CYS A 20 -9.32 13.07 36.53
CA CYS A 20 -9.85 13.76 35.36
C CYS A 20 -8.77 13.99 34.29
N PHE A 21 -7.59 14.49 34.68
CA PHE A 21 -6.46 14.66 33.76
C PHE A 21 -5.94 13.33 33.19
N ILE A 22 -5.90 12.26 33.98
CA ILE A 22 -5.51 10.92 33.50
C ILE A 22 -6.51 10.40 32.48
N LEU A 23 -7.82 10.49 32.77
CA LEU A 23 -8.88 10.08 31.83
C LEU A 23 -8.83 10.89 30.55
N LEU A 24 -8.67 12.22 30.66
CA LEU A 24 -8.56 13.11 29.51
C LEU A 24 -7.31 12.78 28.66
N GLY A 25 -6.16 12.57 29.30
CA GLY A 25 -4.95 12.11 28.63
C GLY A 25 -5.13 10.74 27.95
N GLY A 26 -5.86 9.82 28.58
CA GLY A 26 -6.21 8.53 28.00
C GLY A 26 -7.07 8.66 26.74
N ILE A 27 -8.08 9.55 26.75
CA ILE A 27 -8.93 9.83 25.58
C ILE A 27 -8.09 10.41 24.44
N PHE A 28 -7.24 11.41 24.71
CA PHE A 28 -6.37 11.98 23.68
C PHE A 28 -5.35 10.97 23.15
N GLY A 29 -4.77 10.13 24.01
CA GLY A 29 -3.85 9.06 23.62
C GLY A 29 -4.51 8.02 22.70
N LEU A 30 -5.69 7.53 23.08
CA LEU A 30 -6.49 6.62 22.25
C LEU A 30 -6.89 7.26 20.91
N GLY A 31 -7.27 8.54 20.94
CA GLY A 31 -7.58 9.32 19.74
C GLY A 31 -6.39 9.42 18.79
N ALA A 32 -5.20 9.76 19.31
CA ALA A 32 -3.97 9.85 18.52
C ALA A 32 -3.60 8.50 17.88
N LEU A 33 -3.66 7.41 18.65
CA LEU A 33 -3.43 6.05 18.13
C LEU A 33 -4.42 5.66 17.05
N SER A 34 -5.69 6.05 17.20
CA SER A 34 -6.74 5.78 16.22
C SER A 34 -6.50 6.53 14.91
N VAL A 35 -6.15 7.82 14.98
CA VAL A 35 -5.82 8.63 13.80
C VAL A 35 -4.58 8.10 13.09
N GLN A 36 -3.53 7.76 13.83
CA GLN A 36 -2.32 7.19 13.26
C GLN A 36 -2.57 5.82 12.61
N GLY A 37 -3.35 4.96 13.26
CA GLY A 37 -3.76 3.67 12.70
C GLY A 37 -4.57 3.83 11.42
N TYR A 38 -5.50 4.80 11.39
CA TYR A 38 -6.29 5.11 10.20
C TYR A 38 -5.40 5.59 9.04
N GLN A 39 -4.49 6.54 9.28
CA GLN A 39 -3.56 7.03 8.26
C GLN A 39 -2.68 5.92 7.71
N ALA A 40 -2.20 5.01 8.57
CA ALA A 40 -1.40 3.87 8.13
C ALA A 40 -2.20 2.90 7.25
N LEU A 41 -3.50 2.75 7.47
CA LEU A 41 -4.39 1.93 6.64
C LEU A 41 -4.74 2.61 5.31
N THR A 42 -4.90 3.93 5.29
CA THR A 42 -5.27 4.69 4.08
C THR A 42 -4.06 5.17 3.28
N LEU A 43 -2.84 4.79 3.66
CA LEU A 43 -1.63 5.21 2.97
C LEU A 43 -1.63 4.66 1.54
N GLU A 44 -1.60 5.56 0.56
CA GLU A 44 -1.38 5.25 -0.85
C GLU A 44 0.01 5.76 -1.25
N GLN A 45 0.88 4.87 -1.69
CA GLN A 45 2.22 5.20 -2.16
C GLN A 45 2.26 5.17 -3.68
N LEU A 46 2.85 6.20 -4.29
CA LEU A 46 3.13 6.22 -5.72
C LEU A 46 4.18 5.14 -6.06
N ALA A 47 3.82 4.19 -6.92
CA ALA A 47 4.74 3.17 -7.40
C ALA A 47 5.36 3.56 -8.75
N ALA A 48 4.52 3.96 -9.71
CA ALA A 48 4.96 4.43 -11.02
C ALA A 48 3.89 5.29 -11.70
N THR A 49 4.31 6.13 -12.63
CA THR A 49 3.43 6.75 -13.61
C THR A 49 3.47 5.90 -14.88
N VAL A 50 2.30 5.55 -15.40
CA VAL A 50 2.15 4.62 -16.52
C VAL A 50 1.46 5.32 -17.68
N THR A 51 2.13 5.38 -18.83
CA THR A 51 1.54 5.88 -20.08
C THR A 51 1.26 4.70 -20.98
N VAL A 52 0.00 4.54 -21.38
CA VAL A 52 -0.44 3.48 -22.28
C VAL A 52 -0.76 4.10 -23.64
N GLU A 53 -0.24 3.53 -24.71
CA GLU A 53 -0.43 3.98 -26.08
C GLU A 53 -0.80 2.79 -26.98
N PRO A 54 -2.00 2.78 -27.60
CA PRO A 54 -2.41 1.68 -28.48
C PRO A 54 -1.52 1.61 -29.73
N MET A 55 -1.33 0.39 -30.24
CA MET A 55 -0.62 0.07 -31.47
C MET A 55 -1.50 -0.81 -32.38
N GLU A 56 -0.99 -1.16 -33.55
CA GLU A 56 -1.68 -2.07 -34.47
C GLU A 56 -1.73 -3.52 -33.93
N ASN A 57 -2.60 -4.36 -34.51
CA ASN A 57 -2.70 -5.80 -34.21
C ASN A 57 -2.99 -6.16 -32.74
N ASN A 58 -3.81 -5.38 -32.05
CA ASN A 58 -4.11 -5.56 -30.61
C ASN A 58 -2.85 -5.55 -29.74
N GLN A 59 -1.89 -4.70 -30.09
CA GLN A 59 -0.74 -4.41 -29.25
C GLN A 59 -0.87 -3.01 -28.68
N PHE A 60 -0.12 -2.75 -27.62
CA PHE A 60 0.02 -1.43 -27.03
C PHE A 60 1.40 -1.31 -26.39
N LYS A 61 1.87 -0.08 -26.30
CA LYS A 61 3.10 0.27 -25.60
C LYS A 61 2.72 0.78 -24.21
N ALA A 62 3.39 0.27 -23.19
CA ALA A 62 3.26 0.74 -21.82
C ALA A 62 4.61 1.26 -21.33
N GLU A 63 4.69 2.56 -21.07
CA GLU A 63 5.85 3.23 -20.48
C GLU A 63 5.63 3.43 -19.00
N PHE A 64 6.61 3.04 -18.19
CA PHE A 64 6.63 3.12 -16.74
C PHE A 64 7.71 4.09 -16.29
N VAL A 65 7.33 5.16 -15.62
CA VAL A 65 8.25 6.08 -14.95
C VAL A 65 8.17 5.86 -13.45
N PHE A 66 9.22 5.29 -12.87
CA PHE A 66 9.29 4.99 -11.44
C PHE A 66 9.69 6.22 -10.62
N THR A 67 9.45 6.17 -9.31
CA THR A 67 9.80 7.25 -8.37
C THR A 67 11.30 7.52 -8.27
N ASN A 68 12.14 6.54 -8.64
CA ASN A 68 13.59 6.70 -8.72
C ASN A 68 14.06 7.40 -10.02
N GLY A 69 13.14 7.79 -10.89
CA GLY A 69 13.44 8.44 -12.19
C GLY A 69 13.77 7.46 -13.32
N THR A 70 13.86 6.16 -13.05
CA THR A 70 14.06 5.14 -14.09
C THR A 70 12.80 5.04 -14.95
N SER A 71 12.96 4.96 -16.27
CA SER A 71 11.88 4.64 -17.19
C SER A 71 12.08 3.26 -17.81
N LYS A 72 11.00 2.49 -17.95
CA LYS A 72 10.98 1.19 -18.66
C LYS A 72 9.78 1.15 -19.59
N THR A 73 9.99 0.69 -20.81
CA THR A 73 8.94 0.62 -21.84
C THR A 73 8.79 -0.81 -22.33
N TYR A 74 7.54 -1.27 -22.40
CA TYR A 74 7.20 -2.61 -22.84
C TYR A 74 6.16 -2.57 -23.96
N THR A 75 6.35 -3.41 -24.97
CA THR A 75 5.34 -3.67 -26.00
C THR A 75 4.57 -4.92 -25.61
N LEU A 76 3.27 -4.77 -25.40
CA LEU A 76 2.39 -5.79 -24.88
C LEU A 76 1.29 -6.11 -25.89
N SER A 77 0.92 -7.38 -26.02
CA SER A 77 -0.20 -7.86 -26.81
C SER A 77 -1.41 -8.07 -25.89
N GLY A 78 -2.53 -7.43 -26.21
CA GLY A 78 -3.73 -7.46 -25.39
C GLY A 78 -4.61 -6.23 -25.57
N ASN A 79 -5.72 -6.22 -24.85
CA ASN A 79 -6.67 -5.12 -24.80
C ASN A 79 -6.54 -4.32 -23.49
N GLN A 80 -5.91 -4.90 -22.47
CA GLN A 80 -5.72 -4.30 -21.16
C GLN A 80 -4.28 -4.48 -20.71
N LEU A 81 -3.75 -3.47 -20.04
CA LEU A 81 -2.53 -3.57 -19.26
C LEU A 81 -2.87 -4.23 -17.92
N LEU A 82 -2.21 -5.32 -17.57
CA LEU A 82 -2.32 -5.99 -16.28
C LEU A 82 -0.97 -5.91 -15.55
N ILE A 83 -1.00 -5.47 -14.28
CA ILE A 83 0.17 -5.43 -13.41
C ILE A 83 -0.10 -6.28 -12.18
N ASP A 84 0.86 -7.13 -11.86
CA ASP A 84 0.88 -7.93 -10.64
C ASP A 84 1.92 -7.38 -9.66
N ALA A 85 1.60 -7.45 -8.37
CA ALA A 85 2.49 -7.12 -7.26
C ALA A 85 2.34 -8.10 -6.10
N HIS A 86 3.41 -8.23 -5.33
CA HIS A 86 3.40 -8.88 -4.02
C HIS A 86 3.37 -7.81 -2.94
N ILE A 87 2.46 -7.98 -1.98
CA ILE A 87 2.27 -7.06 -0.86
C ILE A 87 2.55 -7.81 0.43
N LEU A 88 3.41 -7.23 1.26
CA LEU A 88 3.72 -7.68 2.60
C LEU A 88 3.18 -6.66 3.60
N LYS A 89 2.12 -7.06 4.32
CA LYS A 89 1.42 -6.20 5.27
C LYS A 89 1.81 -6.56 6.70
N TRP A 90 2.31 -5.57 7.42
CA TRP A 90 2.60 -5.68 8.85
C TRP A 90 1.39 -5.34 9.72
N LYS A 91 1.33 -5.88 10.94
CA LYS A 91 0.31 -5.53 11.93
C LYS A 91 0.48 -4.09 12.40
N PRO A 92 -0.59 -3.43 12.88
CA PRO A 92 -0.53 -2.05 13.37
C PRO A 92 0.54 -1.80 14.44
N VAL A 93 0.80 -2.78 15.31
CA VAL A 93 1.87 -2.70 16.32
C VAL A 93 3.27 -2.57 15.71
N ALA A 94 3.51 -3.15 14.55
CA ALA A 94 4.78 -3.05 13.84
C ALA A 94 4.96 -1.68 13.16
N ASN A 95 3.86 -1.04 12.75
CA ASN A 95 3.89 0.33 12.22
C ASN A 95 4.42 1.33 13.27
N ILE A 96 4.15 1.09 14.56
CA ILE A 96 4.68 1.91 15.67
C ILE A 96 6.21 1.81 15.75
N LEU A 97 6.77 0.65 15.37
CA LEU A 97 8.20 0.39 15.29
C LEU A 97 8.83 0.85 13.96
N GLY A 98 8.07 1.52 13.09
CA GLY A 98 8.52 2.03 11.79
C GLY A 98 8.47 1.01 10.64
N PHE A 99 7.93 -0.20 10.85
CA PHE A 99 7.71 -1.15 9.77
C PHE A 99 6.44 -0.77 9.01
N HIS A 100 6.61 -0.25 7.78
CA HIS A 100 5.49 0.04 6.89
C HIS A 100 5.26 -1.12 5.91
N THR A 101 4.03 -1.20 5.38
CA THR A 101 3.68 -2.14 4.30
C THR A 101 4.72 -2.05 3.19
N SER A 102 5.32 -3.18 2.85
CA SER A 102 6.32 -3.29 1.80
C SER A 102 5.67 -3.89 0.57
N TYR A 103 6.07 -3.41 -0.61
CA TYR A 103 5.55 -3.92 -1.88
C TYR A 103 6.64 -4.15 -2.90
N GLU A 104 6.34 -5.05 -3.83
CA GLU A 104 7.15 -5.30 -5.01
C GLU A 104 6.26 -5.53 -6.23
N LEU A 105 6.54 -4.77 -7.30
CA LEU A 105 5.92 -5.01 -8.60
C LEU A 105 6.58 -6.23 -9.23
N ALA A 106 5.79 -7.28 -9.47
CA ALA A 106 6.32 -8.57 -9.93
C ALA A 106 6.46 -8.59 -11.44
N ARG A 107 5.35 -8.36 -12.16
CA ARG A 107 5.31 -8.47 -13.62
C ARG A 107 4.24 -7.61 -14.24
N VAL A 108 4.46 -7.28 -15.51
CA VAL A 108 3.51 -6.62 -16.39
C VAL A 108 3.12 -7.57 -17.51
N SER A 109 1.85 -7.58 -17.88
CA SER A 109 1.35 -8.38 -19.00
C SER A 109 0.23 -7.67 -19.77
N GLY A 110 0.05 -8.08 -21.01
CA GLY A 110 -1.15 -7.74 -21.77
C GLY A 110 -2.22 -8.80 -21.51
N ARG A 111 -3.45 -8.33 -21.29
CA ARG A 111 -4.64 -9.16 -21.06
C ARG A 111 -5.66 -8.91 -22.16
N TYR A 112 -6.21 -9.97 -22.72
CA TYR A 112 -7.37 -9.94 -23.61
C TYR A 112 -8.66 -9.95 -22.79
N ILE A 113 -9.64 -9.19 -23.24
CA ILE A 113 -10.95 -9.15 -22.58
C ILE A 113 -11.75 -10.41 -22.93
N ASP A 114 -11.63 -10.87 -24.17
CA ASP A 114 -12.28 -12.07 -24.66
C ASP A 114 -11.48 -13.32 -24.26
N LEU A 115 -12.19 -14.36 -23.81
CA LEU A 115 -11.58 -15.60 -23.34
C LEU A 115 -10.95 -16.41 -24.48
N ALA A 116 -11.58 -16.46 -25.65
CA ALA A 116 -11.04 -17.19 -26.79
C ALA A 116 -9.75 -16.53 -27.27
N ASP A 117 -9.71 -15.19 -27.25
CA ASP A 117 -8.49 -14.44 -27.53
C ASP A 117 -7.39 -14.72 -26.50
N GLU A 118 -7.69 -14.69 -25.20
CA GLU A 118 -6.70 -14.99 -24.15
C GLU A 118 -6.12 -16.41 -24.26
N GLN A 119 -6.88 -17.36 -24.84
CA GLN A 119 -6.44 -18.74 -25.06
C GLN A 119 -5.66 -18.95 -26.36
N THR A 120 -5.91 -18.15 -27.40
CA THR A 120 -5.42 -18.42 -28.76
C THR A 120 -4.38 -17.41 -29.24
N LYS A 121 -4.43 -16.16 -28.75
CA LYS A 121 -3.54 -15.08 -29.16
C LYS A 121 -2.23 -15.10 -28.35
N PRO A 122 -1.13 -14.55 -28.91
CA PRO A 122 0.14 -14.50 -28.22
C PRO A 122 0.06 -13.65 -26.95
N ARG A 123 0.52 -14.20 -25.82
CA ARG A 123 0.60 -13.50 -24.53
C ARG A 123 2.00 -12.93 -24.30
N THR A 124 2.08 -11.66 -23.95
CA THR A 124 3.33 -10.97 -23.61
C THR A 124 3.41 -10.69 -22.12
N VAL A 125 4.52 -11.06 -21.47
CA VAL A 125 4.76 -10.85 -20.04
C VAL A 125 6.21 -10.43 -19.85
N PHE A 126 6.43 -9.39 -19.04
CA PHE A 126 7.76 -8.93 -18.67
C PHE A 126 7.87 -8.79 -17.15
N SER A 127 9.08 -9.01 -16.63
CA SER A 127 9.38 -8.79 -15.22
C SER A 127 9.41 -7.28 -14.91
N LEU A 128 8.73 -6.87 -13.85
CA LEU A 128 8.82 -5.52 -13.29
C LEU A 128 9.74 -5.46 -12.07
N SER A 129 10.05 -6.61 -11.47
CA SER A 129 10.94 -6.71 -10.32
C SER A 129 12.33 -6.14 -10.62
N GLU A 130 12.83 -5.33 -9.71
CA GLU A 130 14.24 -4.91 -9.68
C GLU A 130 14.99 -5.79 -8.69
N ALA A 131 16.22 -6.16 -9.04
CA ALA A 131 17.11 -6.86 -8.12
C ALA A 131 17.44 -5.91 -6.95
N LYS A 132 16.78 -6.11 -5.81
CA LYS A 132 17.06 -5.37 -4.58
C LYS A 132 18.23 -6.02 -3.85
N LEU A 133 19.14 -5.19 -3.34
CA LEU A 133 20.22 -5.64 -2.45
C LEU A 133 19.69 -6.20 -1.11
N LEU A 134 18.51 -5.73 -0.69
CA LEU A 134 17.77 -6.17 0.50
C LEU A 134 16.32 -6.43 0.10
N ASP A 135 15.99 -7.71 -0.04
CA ASP A 135 14.62 -8.17 -0.26
C ASP A 135 13.93 -8.35 1.10
N MET A 136 12.88 -7.56 1.35
CA MET A 136 12.07 -7.64 2.57
C MET A 136 11.41 -9.01 2.74
N PHE A 137 11.13 -9.71 1.64
CA PHE A 137 10.60 -11.08 1.66
C PHE A 137 11.65 -12.09 2.11
N GLU A 138 12.92 -11.90 1.75
CA GLU A 138 14.05 -12.71 2.22
C GLU A 138 14.44 -12.37 3.67
N LEU A 139 14.45 -11.09 4.05
CA LEU A 139 14.61 -10.67 5.43
C LEU A 139 13.52 -11.30 6.32
N ARG A 140 12.27 -11.33 5.87
CA ARG A 140 11.19 -12.04 6.57
C ARG A 140 11.53 -13.52 6.78
N LYS A 141 12.00 -14.23 5.74
CA LYS A 141 12.41 -15.64 5.86
C LYS A 141 13.52 -15.81 6.91
N GLN A 142 14.47 -14.88 6.97
CA GLN A 142 15.55 -14.89 7.96
C GLN A 142 15.07 -14.55 9.38
N PHE A 143 14.09 -13.66 9.53
CA PHE A 143 13.52 -13.24 10.81
C PHE A 143 12.14 -13.86 11.09
N ALA A 144 12.00 -15.18 10.89
CA ALA A 144 10.74 -15.91 11.07
C ALA A 144 10.13 -15.79 12.49
N HIS A 145 10.93 -15.42 13.51
CA HIS A 145 10.44 -15.15 14.86
C HIS A 145 9.56 -13.89 14.96
N LEU A 146 9.61 -12.99 13.97
CA LEU A 146 8.76 -11.80 13.87
C LEU A 146 7.40 -12.09 13.20
N ASN A 147 7.07 -13.34 12.89
CA ASN A 147 5.78 -13.71 12.27
C ASN A 147 4.56 -13.24 13.08
N PHE A 148 4.69 -13.07 14.40
CA PHE A 148 3.60 -12.54 15.22
C PHE A 148 3.22 -11.09 14.89
N LEU A 149 4.12 -10.34 14.23
CA LEU A 149 3.92 -8.97 13.75
C LEU A 149 3.42 -8.89 12.31
N LEU A 150 3.34 -10.01 11.58
CA LEU A 150 2.84 -10.04 10.21
C LEU A 150 1.31 -10.14 10.19
N ASP A 151 0.67 -9.33 9.36
CA ASP A 151 -0.79 -9.38 9.18
C ASP A 151 -1.14 -10.29 8.00
N ALA A 152 -0.58 -10.02 6.82
CA ALA A 152 -0.87 -10.78 5.60
C ALA A 152 0.25 -10.70 4.55
N GLU A 153 0.34 -11.74 3.74
CA GLU A 153 1.12 -11.78 2.51
C GLU A 153 0.17 -12.19 1.38
N TYR A 154 0.06 -11.38 0.33
CA TYR A 154 -0.87 -11.65 -0.76
C TYR A 154 -0.40 -11.03 -2.08
N GLY A 155 -0.90 -11.61 -3.18
CA GLY A 155 -0.76 -11.04 -4.52
C GLY A 155 -1.86 -10.04 -4.79
N SER A 156 -1.52 -8.91 -5.40
CA SER A 156 -2.48 -7.94 -5.90
C SER A 156 -2.26 -7.72 -7.39
N ALA A 157 -3.36 -7.68 -8.14
CA ALA A 157 -3.32 -7.45 -9.58
C ALA A 157 -4.33 -6.37 -9.94
N SER A 158 -3.93 -5.44 -10.80
CA SER A 158 -4.82 -4.38 -11.27
C SER A 158 -4.66 -4.20 -12.78
N PHE A 159 -5.74 -3.83 -13.45
CA PHE A 159 -5.76 -3.69 -14.90
C PHE A 159 -6.41 -2.39 -15.37
N VAL A 160 -5.93 -1.88 -16.50
CA VAL A 160 -6.50 -0.70 -17.17
C VAL A 160 -6.70 -0.94 -18.67
N PRO A 161 -7.71 -0.31 -19.28
CA PRO A 161 -7.89 -0.34 -20.74
C PRO A 161 -6.68 0.22 -21.48
N ALA A 162 -6.33 -0.40 -22.61
CA ALA A 162 -5.20 0.01 -23.45
C ALA A 162 -5.60 0.47 -24.87
N GLN A 163 -6.90 0.66 -25.12
CA GLN A 163 -7.47 1.01 -26.44
C GLN A 163 -7.26 2.48 -26.80
N THR A 164 -7.02 3.35 -25.82
CA THR A 164 -6.86 4.78 -25.99
C THR A 164 -5.58 5.23 -25.32
N LYS A 165 -4.90 6.22 -25.91
CA LYS A 165 -3.75 6.84 -25.27
C LYS A 165 -4.17 7.49 -23.95
N GLN A 166 -3.66 7.00 -22.83
CA GLN A 166 -4.04 7.47 -21.50
C GLN A 166 -2.88 7.34 -20.53
N GLN A 167 -2.77 8.31 -19.63
CA GLN A 167 -1.82 8.29 -18.53
C GLN A 167 -2.52 7.93 -17.22
N TYR A 168 -1.84 7.09 -16.44
CA TYR A 168 -2.30 6.58 -15.15
C TYR A 168 -1.22 6.74 -14.09
N VAL A 169 -1.66 6.92 -12.87
CA VAL A 169 -0.84 6.80 -11.66
C VAL A 169 -1.07 5.41 -11.09
N LEU A 170 -0.03 4.60 -11.01
CA LEU A 170 -0.03 3.32 -10.30
C LEU A 170 0.33 3.58 -8.85
N MET A 171 -0.64 3.34 -7.97
CA MET A 171 -0.51 3.48 -6.53
C MET A 171 -0.57 2.11 -5.85
N VAL A 172 0.11 1.99 -4.73
CA VAL A 172 0.04 0.82 -3.84
C VAL A 172 -0.54 1.26 -2.52
N SER A 173 -1.56 0.56 -2.05
CA SER A 173 -2.17 0.76 -0.74
C SER A 173 -2.05 -0.50 0.12
N THR A 174 -2.54 -0.41 1.35
CA THR A 174 -2.67 -1.58 2.23
C THR A 174 -3.72 -2.60 1.77
N SER A 175 -4.55 -2.27 0.77
CA SER A 175 -5.55 -3.16 0.19
C SER A 175 -5.13 -3.72 -1.17
N GLY A 176 -4.22 -3.08 -1.90
CA GLY A 176 -3.79 -3.57 -3.21
C GLY A 176 -3.16 -2.52 -4.12
N LEU A 177 -3.04 -2.90 -5.39
CA LEU A 177 -2.69 -2.01 -6.49
C LEU A 177 -3.91 -1.23 -6.98
N LEU A 178 -3.71 0.05 -7.24
CA LEU A 178 -4.74 0.98 -7.68
C LEU A 178 -4.21 1.78 -8.88
N PHE A 179 -5.03 1.92 -9.91
CA PHE A 179 -4.76 2.85 -11.00
C PHE A 179 -5.68 4.05 -10.91
N ARG A 180 -5.11 5.25 -11.00
CA ARG A 180 -5.86 6.51 -11.09
C ARG A 180 -5.54 7.19 -12.42
N ARG A 181 -6.55 7.59 -13.19
CA ARG A 181 -6.33 8.37 -14.41
C ARG A 181 -5.79 9.75 -14.04
N ILE A 182 -4.83 10.23 -14.81
CA ILE A 182 -4.45 11.65 -14.78
C ILE A 182 -5.41 12.35 -15.76
N GLU A 183 -6.30 13.17 -15.23
CA GLU A 183 -7.06 14.11 -16.04
C GLU A 183 -6.10 15.24 -16.45
N GLY A 184 -5.96 15.42 -17.76
CA GLY A 184 -5.15 16.51 -18.35
C GLY A 184 -5.98 17.77 -18.54
#